data_AF-A0A2G8JZG3-F1
#
_entry.id   AF-A0A2G8JZG3-F1
#
_cell.length_a   1.000
_cell.length_b   1.000
_cell.length_c   1.000
_cell.angle_alpha   90.00
_cell.angle_beta   90.00
_cell.angle_gamma   90.00
#
_symmetry.space_group_name_H-M   'P 1'
#
loop_
_entity.id
_entity.type
_entity.pdbx_description
1 polymer ?
#
loop_
_entity_poly.entity_id
_entity_poly.type
_entity_poly.pdbx_seq_one_letter_code
_entity_poly.pdbx_strand_id
1 'polypeptide(L)'
;MSVSNNGGICRYQIEPTHDPVIVNAAIFICKVMHDSIDALTLDDERRVIGHLIAGFVRKISFGRDLEQVSSFYVEARGSFSNLDTVLIALVQCVNQLAAETRSVMKGNHSRKTAAFVRACAAYSFITIPSISGIFERLKLYLVSGQVALLNQALSQADAFFKATISLIPDVPTMITIDNKTRSSEPLLISFLNQFLATLLLIPDNPDQGALYLLRGLLNVLQDYMWDNNTDAKAKVYVSVLKLLSAIGQESYAHHIYKVDSNDALYGSDPKFIAEVNDTSQTLIKQILDFCKTLPQNDPGNKRQASLAIELFHTMLAHGDLRDDAMATLALNLWNLAQKNGQGDTKLMARILVYVKNHGKTFGGKPYADLASRMHLQTRT
;
A
#
# COMPACT_ATOMS: atom_id res chain seq x y z
N MET A 1 1.78 -9.35 -14.40
CA MET A 1 1.52 -9.71 -15.80
C MET A 1 0.75 -11.02 -15.81
N SER A 2 -0.58 -10.94 -15.82
CA SER A 2 -1.44 -12.08 -16.14
C SER A 2 -1.93 -11.87 -17.56
N VAL A 3 -1.62 -12.80 -18.45
CA VAL A 3 -2.16 -12.83 -19.81
C VAL A 3 -3.61 -13.27 -19.66
N SER A 4 -4.52 -12.30 -19.60
CA SER A 4 -5.96 -12.53 -19.65
C SER A 4 -6.32 -13.10 -21.02
N ASN A 5 -6.92 -14.29 -21.02
CA ASN A 5 -7.45 -14.92 -22.23
C ASN A 5 -8.65 -14.07 -22.72
N ASN A 6 -8.38 -13.08 -23.57
CA ASN A 6 -9.38 -12.14 -24.09
C ASN A 6 -10.27 -12.84 -25.13
N GLY A 7 -11.34 -13.49 -24.69
CA GLY A 7 -12.46 -13.88 -25.55
C GLY A 7 -13.35 -12.68 -25.92
N GLY A 8 -14.02 -12.73 -27.07
CA GLY A 8 -15.08 -11.78 -27.46
C GLY A 8 -14.63 -10.47 -28.11
N ILE A 9 -15.39 -9.39 -27.88
CA ILE A 9 -15.21 -8.04 -28.46
C ILE A 9 -13.76 -7.56 -28.30
N CYS A 10 -13.10 -7.84 -27.18
CA CYS A 10 -11.70 -7.48 -26.93
C CYS A 10 -10.69 -8.09 -27.92
N ARG A 11 -11.02 -9.20 -28.59
CA ARG A 11 -10.15 -9.87 -29.56
C ARG A 11 -10.17 -9.21 -30.94
N TYR A 12 -11.30 -8.60 -31.31
CA TYR A 12 -11.51 -8.05 -32.66
C TYR A 12 -11.63 -6.52 -32.67
N GLN A 13 -12.05 -5.90 -31.56
CA GLN A 13 -12.15 -4.46 -31.42
C GLN A 13 -10.81 -3.86 -30.97
N ILE A 14 -10.02 -3.36 -31.93
CA ILE A 14 -8.71 -2.77 -31.65
C ILE A 14 -8.88 -1.33 -31.12
N GLU A 15 -9.74 -0.52 -31.74
CA GLU A 15 -9.97 0.89 -31.39
C GLU A 15 -11.16 1.11 -30.43
N PRO A 16 -11.08 2.10 -29.52
CA PRO A 16 -12.21 2.50 -28.67
C PRO A 16 -13.44 2.92 -29.49
N THR A 17 -14.63 2.56 -29.04
CA THR A 17 -15.88 2.92 -29.73
C THR A 17 -16.49 4.18 -29.13
N HIS A 18 -16.85 5.12 -30.00
CA HIS A 18 -17.50 6.39 -29.67
C HIS A 18 -18.94 6.50 -30.20
N ASP A 19 -19.37 5.58 -31.06
CA ASP A 19 -20.69 5.63 -31.72
C ASP A 19 -21.80 5.27 -30.71
N PRO A 20 -22.73 6.19 -30.40
CA PRO A 20 -23.83 5.95 -29.47
C PRO A 20 -24.71 4.75 -29.85
N VAL A 21 -24.90 4.46 -31.14
CA VAL A 21 -25.71 3.33 -31.60
C VAL A 21 -25.02 2.02 -31.24
N ILE A 22 -23.72 1.93 -31.50
CA ILE A 22 -22.92 0.73 -31.18
C ILE A 22 -22.86 0.54 -29.66
N VAL A 23 -22.62 1.63 -28.91
CA VAL A 23 -22.60 1.59 -27.44
C VAL A 23 -23.94 1.11 -26.88
N ASN A 24 -25.07 1.66 -27.34
CA ASN A 24 -26.39 1.26 -26.88
C ASN A 24 -26.72 -0.20 -27.23
N ALA A 25 -26.41 -0.64 -28.45
CA ALA A 25 -26.60 -2.03 -28.87
C ALA A 25 -25.75 -2.99 -28.04
N ALA A 26 -24.49 -2.64 -27.77
CA ALA A 26 -23.60 -3.47 -26.99
C ALA A 26 -23.98 -3.50 -25.49
N ILE A 27 -24.43 -2.38 -24.91
CA ILE A 27 -25.01 -2.36 -23.55
C ILE A 27 -26.21 -3.30 -23.48
N PHE A 28 -27.11 -3.25 -24.48
CA PHE A 28 -28.26 -4.15 -24.53
C PHE A 28 -27.83 -5.63 -24.55
N ILE A 29 -26.85 -5.99 -25.39
CA ILE A 29 -26.31 -7.35 -25.42
C ILE A 29 -25.68 -7.73 -24.06
N CYS A 30 -24.92 -6.83 -23.43
CA CYS A 30 -24.35 -7.06 -22.11
C CYS A 30 -25.41 -7.26 -21.02
N LYS A 31 -26.53 -6.53 -21.08
CA LYS A 31 -27.67 -6.73 -20.18
C LYS A 31 -28.30 -8.10 -20.38
N VAL A 32 -28.54 -8.52 -21.63
CA VAL A 32 -29.07 -9.85 -21.93
C VAL A 32 -28.13 -10.97 -21.43
N MET A 33 -26.81 -10.83 -21.61
CA MET A 33 -25.84 -11.79 -21.07
C MET A 33 -25.86 -11.82 -19.54
N HIS A 34 -25.99 -10.66 -18.90
CA HIS A 34 -26.08 -10.55 -17.45
C HIS A 34 -27.38 -11.17 -16.91
N ASP A 35 -28.51 -10.91 -17.55
CA ASP A 35 -29.83 -11.44 -17.19
C ASP A 35 -29.92 -12.97 -17.36
N SER A 36 -29.04 -13.58 -18.16
CA SER A 36 -28.93 -15.03 -18.25
C SER A 36 -28.27 -15.69 -17.04
N ILE A 37 -27.69 -14.91 -16.11
CA ILE A 37 -27.06 -15.42 -14.90
C ILE A 37 -28.13 -15.63 -13.83
N ASP A 38 -28.27 -16.89 -13.39
CA ASP A 38 -29.19 -17.30 -12.33
C ASP A 38 -28.45 -17.96 -11.15
N ALA A 39 -29.22 -18.56 -10.23
CA ALA A 39 -28.70 -19.25 -9.05
C ALA A 39 -28.03 -20.59 -9.37
N LEU A 40 -28.25 -21.15 -10.55
CA LEU A 40 -27.69 -22.44 -11.01
C LEU A 40 -26.45 -22.24 -11.89
N THR A 41 -26.18 -21.02 -12.32
CA THR A 41 -25.03 -20.65 -13.15
C THR A 41 -23.72 -20.94 -12.40
N LEU A 42 -22.84 -21.70 -13.05
CA LEU A 42 -21.55 -22.06 -12.47
C LEU A 42 -20.67 -20.83 -12.28
N ASP A 43 -19.80 -20.84 -11.25
CA ASP A 43 -18.89 -19.73 -10.97
C ASP A 43 -17.98 -19.39 -12.15
N ASP A 44 -17.55 -20.40 -12.91
CA ASP A 44 -16.72 -20.20 -14.10
C ASP A 44 -17.50 -19.51 -15.23
N GLU A 45 -18.77 -19.84 -15.44
CA GLU A 45 -19.63 -19.20 -16.44
C GLU A 45 -19.92 -17.75 -16.06
N ARG A 46 -20.28 -17.51 -14.79
CA ARG A 46 -20.43 -16.16 -14.21
C ARG A 46 -19.16 -15.34 -14.42
N ARG A 47 -17.99 -15.95 -14.18
CA ARG A 47 -16.69 -15.31 -14.40
C ARG A 47 -16.48 -14.97 -15.88
N VAL A 48 -16.77 -15.88 -16.81
CA VAL A 48 -16.63 -15.62 -18.26
C VAL A 48 -17.51 -14.45 -18.70
N ILE A 49 -18.79 -14.46 -18.33
CA ILE A 49 -19.73 -13.37 -18.66
C ILE A 49 -19.22 -12.04 -18.07
N GLY A 50 -18.81 -12.05 -16.80
CA GLY A 50 -18.23 -10.88 -16.15
C GLY A 50 -17.00 -10.34 -16.89
N HIS A 51 -16.11 -11.20 -17.39
CA HIS A 51 -14.94 -10.78 -18.17
C HIS A 51 -15.31 -10.20 -19.54
N LEU A 52 -16.33 -10.75 -20.21
CA LEU A 52 -16.82 -10.23 -21.49
C LEU A 52 -17.41 -8.83 -21.32
N ILE A 53 -18.28 -8.63 -20.33
CA ILE A 53 -18.89 -7.34 -20.02
C ILE A 53 -17.81 -6.33 -19.59
N ALA A 54 -16.88 -6.73 -18.71
CA ALA A 54 -15.77 -5.88 -18.31
C ALA A 54 -14.86 -5.51 -19.49
N GLY A 55 -14.69 -6.43 -20.45
CA GLY A 55 -13.98 -6.18 -21.70
C GLY A 55 -14.65 -5.11 -22.55
N PHE A 56 -15.98 -5.19 -22.70
CA PHE A 56 -16.78 -4.17 -23.37
C PHE A 56 -16.66 -2.80 -22.68
N VAL A 57 -16.86 -2.73 -21.36
CA VAL A 57 -16.77 -1.49 -20.58
C VAL A 57 -15.44 -0.76 -20.82
N ARG A 58 -14.32 -1.50 -20.87
CA ARG A 58 -12.98 -0.93 -21.12
C ARG A 58 -12.78 -0.39 -22.54
N LYS A 59 -13.61 -0.77 -23.50
CA LYS A 59 -13.49 -0.37 -24.91
C LYS A 59 -14.38 0.82 -25.28
N ILE A 60 -15.23 1.26 -24.37
CA ILE A 60 -16.08 2.43 -24.57
C ILE A 60 -15.28 3.68 -24.25
N SER A 61 -15.34 4.67 -25.13
CA SER A 61 -14.84 5.99 -24.85
C SER A 61 -15.86 7.01 -25.31
N PHE A 62 -16.17 7.99 -24.46
CA PHE A 62 -17.06 9.11 -24.83
C PHE A 62 -16.27 10.39 -25.11
N GLY A 63 -14.97 10.25 -25.39
CA GLY A 63 -14.08 11.38 -25.66
C GLY A 63 -14.07 12.37 -24.49
N ARG A 64 -14.45 13.63 -24.76
CA ARG A 64 -14.45 14.72 -23.77
C ARG A 64 -15.84 15.07 -23.22
N ASP A 65 -16.86 14.29 -23.57
CA ASP A 65 -18.21 14.50 -23.04
C ASP A 65 -18.33 13.92 -21.64
N LEU A 66 -17.98 14.74 -20.64
CA LEU A 66 -17.97 14.35 -19.23
C LEU A 66 -19.34 13.93 -18.71
N GLU A 67 -20.42 14.49 -19.27
CA GLU A 67 -21.80 14.18 -18.84
C GLU A 67 -22.22 12.81 -19.37
N GLN A 68 -21.96 12.55 -20.66
CA GLN A 68 -22.23 11.25 -21.25
C GLN A 68 -21.43 10.13 -20.59
N VAL A 69 -20.15 10.38 -20.29
CA VAL A 69 -19.31 9.49 -19.46
C VAL A 69 -20.02 9.18 -18.14
N SER A 70 -20.38 10.20 -17.37
CA SER A 70 -20.96 10.02 -16.05
C SER A 70 -22.26 9.22 -16.09
N SER A 71 -23.16 9.55 -17.03
CA SER A 71 -24.43 8.84 -17.19
C SER A 71 -24.22 7.36 -17.52
N PHE A 72 -23.29 7.05 -18.41
CA PHE A 72 -22.97 5.66 -18.77
C PHE A 72 -22.48 4.85 -17.56
N TYR A 73 -21.52 5.36 -16.79
CA TYR A 73 -20.97 4.61 -15.65
C TYR A 73 -22.02 4.40 -14.54
N VAL A 74 -22.87 5.39 -14.30
CA VAL A 74 -23.99 5.24 -13.35
C VAL A 74 -24.97 4.15 -13.80
N GLU A 75 -25.35 4.14 -15.08
CA GLU A 75 -26.23 3.11 -15.64
C GLU A 75 -25.57 1.71 -15.58
N ALA A 76 -24.30 1.61 -15.97
CA ALA A 76 -23.56 0.36 -15.98
C ALA A 76 -23.40 -0.23 -14.57
N ARG A 77 -23.13 0.61 -13.55
CA ARG A 77 -23.09 0.17 -12.15
C ARG A 77 -24.43 -0.41 -11.70
N GLY A 78 -25.53 0.25 -12.04
CA GLY A 78 -26.87 -0.23 -11.68
C GLY A 78 -27.20 -1.55 -12.36
N SER A 79 -26.89 -1.65 -13.65
CA SER A 79 -27.18 -2.82 -14.48
C SER A 79 -26.38 -4.05 -14.08
N PHE A 80 -25.10 -3.89 -13.73
CA PHE A 80 -24.17 -5.01 -13.48
C PHE A 80 -23.76 -5.16 -12.01
N SER A 81 -24.65 -4.77 -11.09
CA SER A 81 -24.37 -4.61 -9.65
C SER A 81 -23.96 -5.90 -8.91
N ASN A 82 -24.29 -7.08 -9.43
CA ASN A 82 -23.97 -8.39 -8.84
C ASN A 82 -22.71 -9.06 -9.46
N LEU A 83 -21.97 -8.36 -10.32
CA LEU A 83 -20.75 -8.87 -10.95
C LEU A 83 -19.52 -8.07 -10.50
N ASP A 84 -18.82 -8.58 -9.47
CA ASP A 84 -17.59 -7.99 -8.94
C ASP A 84 -16.57 -7.66 -10.05
N THR A 85 -16.39 -8.55 -11.03
CA THR A 85 -15.46 -8.34 -12.16
C THR A 85 -15.80 -7.07 -12.95
N VAL A 86 -17.08 -6.78 -13.13
CA VAL A 86 -17.56 -5.58 -13.83
C VAL A 86 -17.42 -4.35 -12.94
N LEU A 87 -17.79 -4.43 -11.65
CA LEU A 87 -17.62 -3.34 -10.70
C LEU A 87 -16.16 -2.89 -10.57
N ILE A 88 -15.23 -3.85 -10.47
CA ILE A 88 -13.78 -3.59 -10.45
C ILE A 88 -13.36 -2.85 -11.72
N ALA A 89 -13.82 -3.32 -12.89
CA ALA A 89 -13.50 -2.70 -14.17
C ALA A 89 -14.06 -1.27 -14.27
N LEU A 90 -15.29 -1.03 -13.80
CA LEU A 90 -15.90 0.29 -13.79
C LEU A 90 -15.09 1.28 -12.92
N VAL A 91 -14.70 0.90 -11.71
CA VAL A 91 -13.86 1.74 -10.83
C VAL A 91 -12.51 2.04 -11.49
N GLN A 92 -11.87 1.04 -12.09
CA GLN A 92 -10.60 1.21 -12.81
C GLN A 92 -10.74 2.19 -13.99
N CYS A 93 -11.81 2.08 -14.79
CA CYS A 93 -12.03 2.96 -15.92
C CYS A 93 -12.33 4.40 -15.46
N VAL A 94 -13.09 4.58 -14.37
CA VAL A 94 -13.35 5.91 -13.80
C VAL A 94 -12.09 6.55 -13.22
N ASN A 95 -11.22 5.77 -12.57
CA ASN A 95 -9.90 6.24 -12.13
C ASN A 95 -9.00 6.61 -13.31
N GLN A 96 -9.02 5.82 -14.39
CA GLN A 96 -8.30 6.12 -15.61
C GLN A 96 -8.77 7.44 -16.24
N LEU A 97 -10.09 7.68 -16.30
CA LEU A 97 -10.66 8.94 -16.79
C LEU A 97 -10.22 10.16 -15.97
N ALA A 98 -10.16 10.03 -14.65
CA ALA A 98 -9.63 11.08 -13.78
C ALA A 98 -8.13 11.32 -14.03
N ALA A 99 -7.33 10.26 -14.21
CA ALA A 99 -5.91 10.36 -14.55
C ALA A 99 -5.67 10.99 -15.94
N GLU A 100 -6.47 10.64 -16.94
CA GLU A 100 -6.42 11.24 -18.28
C GLU A 100 -6.81 12.72 -18.25
N THR A 101 -7.85 13.06 -17.49
CA THR A 101 -8.25 14.46 -17.26
C THR A 101 -7.08 15.26 -16.68
N ARG A 102 -6.35 14.71 -15.69
CA ARG A 102 -5.13 15.32 -15.17
C ARG A 102 -4.08 15.53 -16.25
N SER A 103 -3.85 14.52 -17.09
CA SER A 103 -2.85 14.54 -18.15
C SER A 103 -3.13 15.64 -19.18
N VAL A 104 -4.39 15.73 -19.64
CA VAL A 104 -4.86 16.78 -20.56
C VAL A 104 -4.72 18.17 -19.93
N MET A 105 -5.08 18.30 -18.66
CA MET A 105 -5.02 19.58 -17.94
C MET A 105 -3.63 19.90 -17.38
N LYS A 106 -2.66 19.00 -17.49
CA LYS A 106 -1.32 19.09 -16.87
C LYS A 106 -1.38 19.43 -15.37
N GLY A 107 -2.38 18.89 -14.67
CA GLY A 107 -2.65 19.18 -13.26
C GLY A 107 -3.29 20.56 -12.97
N ASN A 108 -3.61 21.37 -13.99
CA ASN A 108 -4.27 22.66 -13.83
C ASN A 108 -5.77 22.55 -14.10
N HIS A 109 -6.54 22.09 -13.11
CA HIS A 109 -7.97 21.89 -13.29
C HIS A 109 -8.76 23.21 -13.33
N SER A 110 -9.68 23.32 -14.29
CA SER A 110 -10.78 24.29 -14.23
C SER A 110 -11.83 23.83 -13.22
N ARG A 111 -12.74 24.73 -12.81
CA ARG A 111 -13.87 24.39 -11.93
C ARG A 111 -14.67 23.18 -12.43
N LYS A 112 -14.91 23.09 -13.75
CA LYS A 112 -15.63 21.97 -14.38
C LYS A 112 -14.85 20.66 -14.26
N THR A 113 -13.57 20.66 -14.62
CA THR A 113 -12.74 19.43 -14.56
C THR A 113 -12.47 18.97 -13.13
N ALA A 114 -12.29 19.90 -12.18
CA ALA A 114 -12.14 19.56 -10.77
C ALA A 114 -13.42 18.95 -10.19
N ALA A 115 -14.60 19.49 -10.55
CA ALA A 115 -15.88 18.90 -10.18
C ALA A 115 -16.05 17.49 -10.76
N PHE A 116 -15.66 17.28 -12.03
CA PHE A 116 -15.70 15.98 -12.68
C PHE A 116 -14.80 14.95 -12.00
N VAL A 117 -13.55 15.29 -11.68
CA VAL A 117 -12.65 14.39 -10.94
C VAL A 117 -13.23 14.04 -9.57
N ARG A 118 -13.81 14.99 -8.84
CA ARG A 118 -14.48 14.70 -7.57
C ARG A 118 -15.69 13.80 -7.74
N ALA A 119 -16.45 13.94 -8.83
CA ALA A 119 -17.53 13.02 -9.16
C ALA A 119 -17.00 11.60 -9.46
N CYS A 120 -15.88 11.47 -10.17
CA CYS A 120 -15.20 10.18 -10.41
C CYS A 120 -14.76 9.52 -9.09
N ALA A 121 -14.19 10.31 -8.18
CA ALA A 121 -13.83 9.85 -6.84
C ALA A 121 -15.06 9.41 -6.05
N ALA A 122 -16.13 10.20 -6.04
CA ALA A 122 -17.39 9.85 -5.36
C ALA A 122 -18.00 8.56 -5.91
N TYR A 123 -18.06 8.41 -7.24
CA TYR A 123 -18.51 7.19 -7.91
C TYR A 123 -17.71 5.98 -7.45
N SER A 124 -16.38 6.09 -7.43
CA SER A 124 -15.51 5.00 -6.98
C SER A 124 -15.75 4.68 -5.51
N PHE A 125 -15.86 5.70 -4.65
CA PHE A 125 -16.08 5.54 -3.21
C PHE A 125 -17.37 4.80 -2.87
N ILE A 126 -18.47 5.04 -3.59
CA ILE A 126 -19.75 4.35 -3.37
C ILE A 126 -19.83 2.98 -4.05
N THR A 127 -19.00 2.72 -5.05
CA THR A 127 -18.99 1.45 -5.81
C THR A 127 -18.14 0.39 -5.13
N ILE A 128 -16.99 0.78 -4.56
CA ILE A 128 -16.05 -0.16 -3.93
C ILE A 128 -16.69 -0.99 -2.81
N PRO A 129 -17.53 -0.45 -1.89
CA PRO A 129 -18.21 -1.24 -0.88
C PRO A 129 -19.09 -2.39 -1.42
N SER A 130 -19.56 -2.28 -2.66
CA SER A 130 -20.41 -3.29 -3.31
C SER A 130 -19.63 -4.51 -3.82
N ILE A 131 -18.30 -4.47 -3.78
CA ILE A 131 -17.42 -5.57 -4.22
C ILE A 131 -17.20 -6.51 -3.04
N SER A 132 -17.38 -7.82 -3.25
CA SER A 132 -17.25 -8.81 -2.17
C SER A 132 -15.80 -9.00 -1.73
N GLY A 133 -14.88 -9.06 -2.71
CA GLY A 133 -13.44 -9.29 -2.49
C GLY A 133 -12.76 -8.19 -1.66
N ILE A 134 -12.23 -8.55 -0.47
CA ILE A 134 -11.60 -7.58 0.44
C ILE A 134 -10.28 -7.03 -0.09
N PHE A 135 -9.45 -7.87 -0.72
CA PHE A 135 -8.18 -7.41 -1.27
C PHE A 135 -8.38 -6.56 -2.53
N GLU A 136 -9.43 -6.83 -3.30
CA GLU A 136 -9.88 -6.01 -4.41
C GLU A 136 -10.32 -4.64 -3.89
N ARG A 137 -11.14 -4.60 -2.84
CA ARG A 137 -11.55 -3.34 -2.19
C ARG A 137 -10.37 -2.53 -1.66
N LEU A 138 -9.45 -3.16 -0.92
CA LEU A 138 -8.23 -2.51 -0.41
C LEU A 138 -7.39 -1.88 -1.53
N LYS A 139 -7.13 -2.65 -2.60
CA LYS A 139 -6.37 -2.17 -3.77
C LYS A 139 -7.10 -1.03 -4.48
N LEU A 140 -8.42 -1.13 -4.63
CA LEU A 140 -9.23 -0.11 -5.28
C LEU A 140 -9.31 1.18 -4.46
N TYR A 141 -9.44 1.09 -3.14
CA TYR A 141 -9.38 2.28 -2.29
C TYR A 141 -8.01 2.95 -2.36
N LEU A 142 -6.92 2.18 -2.31
CA LEU A 142 -5.56 2.72 -2.43
C LEU A 142 -5.35 3.45 -3.76
N VAL A 143 -5.63 2.79 -4.89
CA VAL A 143 -5.41 3.41 -6.21
C VAL A 143 -6.35 4.60 -6.46
N SER A 144 -7.60 4.53 -5.99
CA SER A 144 -8.54 5.66 -6.12
C SER A 144 -8.10 6.86 -5.27
N GLY A 145 -7.58 6.60 -4.07
CA GLY A 145 -6.97 7.62 -3.21
C GLY A 145 -5.73 8.26 -3.85
N GLN A 146 -4.84 7.46 -4.45
CA GLN A 146 -3.68 7.95 -5.20
C GLN A 146 -4.09 8.82 -6.40
N VAL A 147 -5.10 8.40 -7.17
CA VAL A 147 -5.62 9.19 -8.30
C VAL A 147 -6.25 10.49 -7.82
N ALA A 148 -7.00 10.47 -6.73
CA ALA A 148 -7.56 11.67 -6.11
C ALA A 148 -6.44 12.64 -5.68
N LEU A 149 -5.40 12.12 -5.02
CA LEU A 149 -4.23 12.90 -4.58
C LEU A 149 -3.50 13.55 -5.76
N LEU A 150 -3.24 12.78 -6.83
CA LEU A 150 -2.62 13.30 -8.05
C LEU A 150 -3.42 14.43 -8.70
N ASN A 151 -4.75 14.44 -8.53
CA ASN A 151 -5.65 15.48 -9.04
C ASN A 151 -5.96 16.59 -8.01
N GLN A 152 -5.19 16.71 -6.92
CA GLN A 152 -5.41 17.72 -5.87
C GLN A 152 -6.78 17.63 -5.16
N ALA A 153 -7.42 16.45 -5.19
CA ALA A 153 -8.68 16.18 -4.52
C ALA A 153 -8.43 15.62 -3.10
N LEU A 154 -7.81 16.44 -2.24
CA LEU A 154 -7.26 16.00 -0.95
C LEU A 154 -8.30 15.40 -0.01
N SER A 155 -9.50 16.01 0.09
CA SER A 155 -10.56 15.48 0.96
C SER A 155 -11.11 14.14 0.49
N GLN A 156 -11.15 13.90 -0.82
CA GLN A 156 -11.54 12.60 -1.37
C GLN A 156 -10.44 11.56 -1.14
N ALA A 157 -9.17 11.95 -1.32
CA ALA A 157 -8.03 11.08 -1.05
C ALA A 157 -8.01 10.64 0.43
N ASP A 158 -8.15 11.59 1.36
CA ASP A 158 -8.25 11.33 2.79
C ASP A 158 -9.40 10.35 3.13
N ALA A 159 -10.58 10.53 2.53
CA ALA A 159 -11.70 9.60 2.71
C ALA A 159 -11.34 8.18 2.25
N PHE A 160 -10.69 8.03 1.09
CA PHE A 160 -10.24 6.72 0.59
C PHE A 160 -9.23 6.05 1.52
N PHE A 161 -8.28 6.81 2.08
CA PHE A 161 -7.27 6.27 2.98
C PHE A 161 -7.86 5.92 4.35
N LYS A 162 -8.80 6.72 4.86
CA LYS A 162 -9.58 6.37 6.06
C LYS A 162 -10.38 5.08 5.85
N ALA A 163 -11.07 4.94 4.72
CA ALA A 163 -11.80 3.72 4.37
C ALA A 163 -10.86 2.50 4.22
N THR A 164 -9.66 2.72 3.68
CA THR A 164 -8.60 1.69 3.61
C THR A 164 -8.21 1.21 5.00
N ILE A 165 -7.92 2.14 5.92
CA ILE A 165 -7.54 1.83 7.31
C ILE A 165 -8.66 1.08 8.01
N SER A 166 -9.90 1.53 7.88
CA SER A 166 -11.07 0.89 8.49
C SER A 166 -11.37 -0.50 7.96
N LEU A 167 -10.91 -0.86 6.76
CA LEU A 167 -11.13 -2.18 6.15
C LEU A 167 -10.07 -3.23 6.54
N ILE A 168 -8.90 -2.81 7.01
CA ILE A 168 -7.81 -3.73 7.40
C ILE A 168 -8.22 -4.75 8.48
N PRO A 169 -8.97 -4.40 9.54
CA PRO A 169 -9.41 -5.37 10.55
C PRO A 169 -10.24 -6.53 9.98
N ASP A 170 -10.95 -6.29 8.87
CA ASP A 170 -11.84 -7.26 8.25
C ASP A 170 -11.09 -8.29 7.39
N VAL A 171 -9.76 -8.13 7.21
CA VAL A 171 -8.94 -9.06 6.41
C VAL A 171 -8.92 -10.43 7.10
N PRO A 172 -9.41 -11.48 6.45
CA PRO A 172 -9.42 -12.81 7.05
C PRO A 172 -8.00 -13.32 7.16
N THR A 173 -7.67 -14.05 8.22
CA THR A 173 -6.32 -14.63 8.43
C THR A 173 -5.95 -15.67 7.38
N MET A 174 -6.95 -16.37 6.84
CA MET A 174 -6.81 -17.43 5.85
C MET A 174 -7.67 -17.14 4.62
N ILE A 175 -7.12 -17.40 3.44
CA ILE A 175 -7.79 -17.23 2.16
C ILE A 175 -7.61 -18.48 1.29
N THR A 176 -8.59 -18.78 0.46
CA THR A 176 -8.53 -19.90 -0.49
C THR A 176 -8.08 -19.38 -1.85
N ILE A 177 -6.91 -19.82 -2.31
CA ILE A 177 -6.38 -19.54 -3.65
C ILE A 177 -6.14 -20.89 -4.34
N ASP A 178 -6.72 -21.09 -5.52
CA ASP A 178 -6.60 -22.33 -6.30
C ASP A 178 -6.94 -23.59 -5.48
N ASN A 179 -8.06 -23.56 -4.75
CA ASN A 179 -8.52 -24.61 -3.83
C ASN A 179 -7.53 -24.95 -2.70
N LYS A 180 -6.54 -24.09 -2.42
CA LYS A 180 -5.62 -24.23 -1.30
C LYS A 180 -5.80 -23.08 -0.32
N THR A 181 -6.07 -23.41 0.93
CA THR A 181 -6.09 -22.44 2.02
C THR A 181 -4.67 -22.00 2.35
N ARG A 182 -4.42 -20.70 2.35
CA ARG A 182 -3.13 -20.09 2.68
C ARG A 182 -3.34 -18.88 3.58
N SER A 183 -2.30 -18.51 4.34
CA SER A 183 -2.29 -17.27 5.11
C SER A 183 -2.42 -16.06 4.20
N SER A 184 -3.24 -15.09 4.61
CA SER A 184 -3.43 -13.82 3.93
C SER A 184 -2.34 -12.79 4.26
N GLU A 185 -1.58 -13.01 5.33
CA GLU A 185 -0.58 -12.06 5.84
C GLU A 185 0.44 -11.62 4.78
N PRO A 186 0.98 -12.50 3.90
CA PRO A 186 1.91 -12.04 2.86
C PRO A 186 1.30 -11.01 1.90
N LEU A 187 0.01 -11.18 1.56
CA LEU A 187 -0.70 -10.23 0.72
C LEU A 187 -0.97 -8.92 1.46
N LEU A 188 -1.35 -9.02 2.75
CA LEU A 188 -1.56 -7.86 3.60
C LEU A 188 -0.27 -7.06 3.78
N ILE A 189 0.87 -7.71 4.07
CA ILE A 189 2.17 -7.04 4.19
C ILE A 189 2.55 -6.34 2.88
N SER A 190 2.37 -7.01 1.73
CA SER A 190 2.64 -6.38 0.43
C SER A 190 1.77 -5.15 0.20
N PHE A 191 0.50 -5.20 0.58
CA PHE A 191 -0.43 -4.08 0.49
C PHE A 191 -0.02 -2.93 1.44
N LEU A 192 0.27 -3.25 2.70
CA LEU A 192 0.68 -2.28 3.72
C LEU A 192 1.96 -1.55 3.31
N ASN A 193 2.94 -2.24 2.73
CA ASN A 193 4.15 -1.59 2.23
C ASN A 193 3.84 -0.58 1.11
N GLN A 194 2.89 -0.87 0.21
CA GLN A 194 2.46 0.07 -0.83
C GLN A 194 1.68 1.24 -0.24
N PHE A 195 0.84 0.98 0.76
CA PHE A 195 0.09 2.03 1.44
C PHE A 195 1.01 2.95 2.25
N LEU A 196 1.98 2.41 3.00
CA LEU A 196 3.02 3.17 3.72
C LEU A 196 3.81 4.08 2.77
N ALA A 197 4.21 3.58 1.59
CA ALA A 197 4.86 4.40 0.59
C ALA A 197 3.99 5.57 0.10
N THR A 198 2.66 5.38 0.05
CA THR A 198 1.71 6.44 -0.29
C THR A 198 1.57 7.46 0.85
N LEU A 199 1.55 6.98 2.11
CA LEU A 199 1.39 7.84 3.30
C LEU A 199 2.48 8.90 3.42
N LEU A 200 3.70 8.66 2.89
CA LEU A 200 4.78 9.65 2.88
C LEU A 200 4.36 10.96 2.22
N LEU A 201 3.57 10.89 1.15
CA LEU A 201 3.23 12.05 0.31
C LEU A 201 1.94 12.74 0.72
N ILE A 202 1.21 12.18 1.69
CA ILE A 202 -0.09 12.71 2.07
C ILE A 202 0.12 13.87 3.05
N PRO A 203 -0.47 15.05 2.78
CA PRO A 203 -0.49 16.13 3.76
C PRO A 203 -1.31 15.74 4.99
N ASP A 204 -0.76 15.98 6.18
CA ASP A 204 -1.54 15.93 7.40
C ASP A 204 -2.63 17.02 7.41
N ASN A 205 -3.75 16.70 8.06
CA ASN A 205 -4.80 17.67 8.31
C ASN A 205 -4.41 18.52 9.53
N PRO A 206 -4.31 19.86 9.42
CA PRO A 206 -3.96 20.73 10.53
C PRO A 206 -4.84 20.55 11.77
N ASP A 207 -6.11 20.17 11.60
CA ASP A 207 -7.07 20.01 12.69
C ASP A 207 -6.97 18.65 13.41
N GLN A 208 -6.32 17.65 12.80
CA GLN A 208 -6.25 16.28 13.33
C GLN A 208 -4.92 15.94 13.99
N GLY A 209 -3.96 16.87 13.96
CA GLY A 209 -2.61 16.67 14.46
C GLY A 209 -1.72 15.89 13.49
N ALA A 210 -0.43 15.85 13.80
CA ALA A 210 0.55 15.22 12.93
C ALA A 210 0.39 13.69 12.89
N LEU A 211 0.79 13.11 11.75
CA LEU A 211 0.81 11.68 11.49
C LEU A 211 -0.56 11.00 11.68
N TYR A 212 -1.65 11.72 11.46
CA TYR A 212 -3.00 11.25 11.84
C TYR A 212 -3.36 9.91 11.19
N LEU A 213 -3.18 9.79 9.86
CA LEU A 213 -3.46 8.54 9.14
C LEU A 213 -2.53 7.40 9.56
N LEU A 214 -1.25 7.71 9.83
CA LEU A 214 -0.29 6.72 10.31
C LEU A 214 -0.66 6.23 11.72
N ARG A 215 -1.05 7.12 12.62
CA ARG A 215 -1.58 6.77 13.95
C ARG A 215 -2.83 5.90 13.85
N GLY A 216 -3.77 6.28 12.98
CA GLY A 216 -4.96 5.47 12.69
C GLY A 216 -4.62 4.07 12.20
N LEU A 217 -3.64 3.95 11.29
CA LEU A 217 -3.14 2.67 10.81
C LEU A 217 -2.50 1.84 11.94
N LEU A 218 -1.63 2.44 12.75
CA LEU A 218 -0.97 1.76 13.86
C LEU A 218 -1.97 1.22 14.90
N ASN A 219 -3.02 2.00 15.22
CA ASN A 219 -4.08 1.58 16.14
C ASN A 219 -4.78 0.32 15.61
N VAL A 220 -5.17 0.32 14.33
CA VAL A 220 -5.80 -0.83 13.69
C VAL A 220 -4.88 -2.06 13.66
N LEU A 221 -3.59 -1.88 13.34
CA LEU A 221 -2.63 -2.97 13.29
C LEU A 221 -2.29 -3.55 14.67
N GLN A 222 -2.43 -2.75 15.72
CA GLN A 222 -2.23 -3.21 17.10
C GLN A 222 -3.28 -4.26 17.49
N ASP A 223 -4.54 -4.02 17.12
CA ASP A 223 -5.70 -4.87 17.44
C ASP A 223 -5.96 -5.97 16.40
N TYR A 224 -5.26 -5.93 15.26
CA TYR A 224 -5.36 -6.98 14.23
C TYR A 224 -4.89 -8.35 14.76
N MET A 225 -5.62 -9.41 14.38
CA MET A 225 -5.37 -10.78 14.81
C MET A 225 -4.25 -11.43 13.98
N TRP A 226 -3.00 -11.13 14.34
CA TRP A 226 -1.80 -11.72 13.72
C TRP A 226 -1.59 -13.19 14.09
N ASP A 227 -0.99 -13.97 13.20
CA ASP A 227 -0.55 -15.34 13.50
C ASP A 227 0.73 -15.31 14.36
N ASN A 228 0.67 -15.87 15.57
CA ASN A 228 1.80 -15.94 16.50
C ASN A 228 2.99 -16.75 15.95
N ASN A 229 2.75 -17.60 14.96
CA ASN A 229 3.79 -18.40 14.32
C ASN A 229 4.59 -17.61 13.27
N THR A 230 4.14 -16.41 12.91
CA THR A 230 4.79 -15.57 11.90
C THR A 230 5.39 -14.31 12.52
N ASP A 231 6.31 -13.70 11.77
CA ASP A 231 6.94 -12.42 12.15
C ASP A 231 6.23 -11.23 11.47
N ALA A 232 5.01 -11.43 10.98
CA ALA A 232 4.30 -10.47 10.13
C ALA A 232 4.12 -9.11 10.80
N LYS A 233 3.64 -9.09 12.05
CA LYS A 233 3.47 -7.87 12.85
C LYS A 233 4.78 -7.08 13.00
N ALA A 234 5.85 -7.78 13.39
CA ALA A 234 7.15 -7.16 13.60
C ALA A 234 7.72 -6.59 12.29
N LYS A 235 7.57 -7.32 11.17
CA LYS A 235 8.00 -6.86 9.84
C LYS A 235 7.26 -5.60 9.39
N VAL A 236 5.95 -5.52 9.65
CA VAL A 236 5.17 -4.31 9.35
C VAL A 236 5.67 -3.13 10.17
N TYR A 237 5.94 -3.32 11.47
CA TYR A 237 6.51 -2.25 12.29
C TYR A 237 7.89 -1.80 11.82
N VAL A 238 8.74 -2.73 11.37
CA VAL A 238 10.01 -2.38 10.72
C VAL A 238 9.79 -1.56 9.44
N SER A 239 8.80 -1.90 8.62
CA SER A 239 8.42 -1.09 7.46
C SER A 239 7.94 0.31 7.85
N VAL A 240 7.19 0.44 8.95
CA VAL A 240 6.78 1.75 9.48
C VAL A 240 7.98 2.56 9.95
N LEU A 241 8.99 1.94 10.60
CA LEU A 241 10.22 2.65 10.97
C LEU A 241 10.97 3.21 9.75
N LYS A 242 10.98 2.49 8.62
CA LYS A 242 11.54 2.99 7.36
C LYS A 242 10.77 4.20 6.83
N LEU A 243 9.44 4.18 6.93
CA LEU A 243 8.60 5.32 6.58
C LEU A 243 8.87 6.52 7.50
N LEU A 244 8.92 6.32 8.83
CA LEU A 244 9.17 7.38 9.80
C LEU A 244 10.52 8.05 9.57
N SER A 245 11.55 7.28 9.20
CA SER A 245 12.84 7.85 8.79
C SER A 245 12.71 8.74 7.54
N ALA A 246 11.93 8.32 6.54
CA ALA A 246 11.69 9.15 5.36
C ALA A 246 10.89 10.41 5.70
N ILE A 247 9.89 10.30 6.58
CA ILE A 247 9.07 11.43 7.06
C ILE A 247 9.92 12.47 7.80
N GLY A 248 10.94 12.04 8.55
CA GLY A 248 11.83 12.92 9.30
C GLY A 248 12.85 13.70 8.46
N GLN A 249 12.94 13.46 7.15
CA GLN A 249 13.85 14.18 6.25
C GLN A 249 13.35 15.61 6.00
N GLU A 250 14.28 16.56 5.84
CA GLU A 250 13.95 17.96 5.52
C GLU A 250 13.23 18.12 4.17
N SER A 251 13.53 17.23 3.22
CA SER A 251 12.83 17.16 1.95
C SER A 251 12.74 15.70 1.49
N TYR A 252 11.57 15.32 0.98
CA TYR A 252 11.32 13.97 0.49
C TYR A 252 11.97 13.74 -0.88
N ALA A 253 12.33 12.49 -1.15
CA ALA A 253 12.97 12.11 -2.42
C ALA A 253 12.07 12.31 -3.66
N HIS A 254 10.75 12.41 -3.46
CA HIS A 254 9.78 12.61 -4.53
C HIS A 254 8.57 13.38 -3.99
N HIS A 255 7.91 14.11 -4.89
CA HIS A 255 6.76 14.97 -4.58
C HIS A 255 5.66 14.78 -5.60
N ILE A 256 4.44 15.12 -5.18
CA ILE A 256 3.30 15.21 -6.08
C ILE A 256 3.14 16.66 -6.51
N TYR A 257 3.10 16.89 -7.83
CA TYR A 257 2.91 18.23 -8.39
C TYR A 257 1.66 18.91 -7.78
N LYS A 258 1.87 20.08 -7.17
CA LYS A 258 0.85 20.92 -6.51
C LYS A 258 0.18 20.31 -5.27
N VAL A 259 0.85 19.38 -4.60
CA VAL A 259 0.44 18.90 -3.29
C VAL A 259 1.63 19.12 -2.35
N ASP A 260 1.42 19.91 -1.31
CA ASP A 260 2.42 20.15 -0.29
C ASP A 260 2.39 18.98 0.70
N SER A 261 3.37 18.10 0.63
CA SER A 261 3.53 16.98 1.57
C SER A 261 4.10 17.47 2.91
N ASN A 262 4.20 16.57 3.89
CA ASN A 262 4.59 16.91 5.25
C ASN A 262 5.99 17.53 5.39
N ASP A 263 6.92 17.28 4.47
CA ASP A 263 8.21 17.97 4.43
C ASP A 263 8.04 19.47 4.14
N ALA A 264 7.13 19.84 3.23
CA ALA A 264 6.80 21.23 2.97
C ALA A 264 5.95 21.87 4.10
N LEU A 265 5.05 21.09 4.72
CA LEU A 265 4.15 21.60 5.77
C LEU A 265 4.86 21.82 7.11
N TYR A 266 5.76 20.89 7.49
CA TYR A 266 6.44 20.94 8.79
C TYR A 266 7.91 21.33 8.70
N GLY A 267 8.60 21.13 7.57
CA GLY A 267 9.99 21.59 7.37
C GLY A 267 10.98 21.09 8.42
N SER A 268 10.83 19.85 8.88
CA SER A 268 11.58 19.27 10.01
C SER A 268 11.49 20.08 11.31
N ASP A 269 10.34 20.71 11.57
CA ASP A 269 10.07 21.39 12.84
C ASP A 269 10.39 20.48 14.03
N PRO A 270 11.11 20.98 15.06
CA PRO A 270 11.52 20.15 16.20
C PRO A 270 10.38 19.43 16.91
N LYS A 271 9.16 20.01 16.95
CA LYS A 271 7.99 19.34 17.57
C LYS A 271 7.51 18.19 16.70
N PHE A 272 7.48 18.37 15.38
CA PHE A 272 7.13 17.30 14.44
C PHE A 272 8.12 16.14 14.50
N ILE A 273 9.43 16.46 14.51
CA ILE A 273 10.48 15.45 14.65
C ILE A 273 10.39 14.72 16.01
N ALA A 274 10.02 15.42 17.08
CA ALA A 274 9.75 14.78 18.37
C ALA A 274 8.61 13.76 18.28
N GLU A 275 7.49 14.08 17.63
CA GLU A 275 6.38 13.14 17.43
C GLU A 275 6.78 11.91 16.59
N VAL A 276 7.61 12.10 15.56
CA VAL A 276 8.19 11.01 14.73
C VAL A 276 9.08 10.11 15.59
N ASN A 277 9.92 10.70 16.44
CA ASN A 277 10.83 9.98 17.34
C ASN A 277 10.07 9.20 18.42
N ASP A 278 9.05 9.79 19.04
CA ASP A 278 8.22 9.11 20.06
C ASP A 278 7.51 7.89 19.48
N THR A 279 6.98 8.03 18.26
CA THR A 279 6.36 6.92 17.52
C THR A 279 7.41 5.85 17.21
N SER A 280 8.60 6.24 16.76
CA SER A 280 9.69 5.31 16.45
C SER A 280 10.16 4.53 17.68
N GLN A 281 10.34 5.19 18.83
CA GLN A 281 10.72 4.55 20.08
C GLN A 281 9.67 3.54 20.55
N THR A 282 8.38 3.88 20.42
CA THR A 282 7.28 2.98 20.73
C THR A 282 7.33 1.71 19.88
N LEU A 283 7.55 1.85 18.57
CA LEU A 283 7.63 0.71 17.65
C LEU A 283 8.88 -0.16 17.89
N ILE A 284 10.04 0.47 18.12
CA ILE A 284 11.27 -0.24 18.49
C ILE A 284 11.02 -1.09 19.74
N LYS A 285 10.39 -0.50 20.78
CA LYS A 285 10.03 -1.24 22.00
C LYS A 285 9.10 -2.42 21.72
N GLN A 286 8.06 -2.23 20.91
CA GLN A 286 7.14 -3.32 20.55
C GLN A 286 7.83 -4.46 19.79
N ILE A 287 8.77 -4.14 18.88
CA ILE A 287 9.55 -5.16 18.15
C ILE A 287 10.48 -5.92 19.12
N LEU A 288 11.14 -5.22 20.04
CA LEU A 288 11.99 -5.84 21.06
C LEU A 288 11.20 -6.72 22.02
N ASP A 289 10.01 -6.28 22.43
CA ASP A 289 9.12 -7.08 23.28
C ASP A 289 8.61 -8.32 22.55
N PHE A 290 8.26 -8.22 21.25
CA PHE A 290 7.97 -9.38 20.42
C PHE A 290 9.15 -10.37 20.34
N CYS A 291 10.38 -9.88 20.22
CA CYS A 291 11.57 -10.75 20.24
C CYS A 291 11.72 -11.53 21.55
N LYS A 292 11.24 -10.99 22.69
CA LYS A 292 11.28 -11.67 23.99
C LYS A 292 10.20 -12.74 24.15
N THR A 293 9.07 -12.61 23.46
CA THR A 293 7.98 -13.60 23.52
C THR A 293 8.23 -14.83 22.64
N LEU A 294 9.21 -14.77 21.73
CA LEU A 294 9.57 -15.89 20.87
C LEU A 294 10.06 -17.11 21.69
N PRO A 295 9.66 -18.34 21.30
CA PRO A 295 10.10 -19.56 21.97
C PRO A 295 11.63 -19.68 22.01
N GLN A 296 12.17 -20.09 23.17
CA GLN A 296 13.61 -20.33 23.34
C GLN A 296 14.01 -21.72 22.82
N ASN A 297 13.67 -21.99 21.56
CA ASN A 297 14.03 -23.20 20.82
C ASN A 297 14.74 -22.82 19.51
N ASP A 298 15.29 -23.80 18.79
CA ASP A 298 16.06 -23.54 17.56
C ASP A 298 15.28 -22.71 16.52
N PRO A 299 13.99 -23.01 16.19
CA PRO A 299 13.20 -22.17 15.29
C PRO A 299 12.94 -20.74 15.81
N GLY A 300 12.61 -20.58 17.09
CA GLY A 300 12.34 -19.27 17.69
C GLY A 300 13.60 -18.41 17.82
N ASN A 301 14.74 -19.03 18.16
CA ASN A 301 16.05 -18.37 18.17
C ASN A 301 16.43 -17.88 16.77
N LYS A 302 16.14 -18.66 15.71
CA LYS A 302 16.38 -18.25 14.33
C LYS A 302 15.51 -17.07 13.91
N ARG A 303 14.22 -17.06 14.29
CA ARG A 303 13.31 -15.93 14.07
C ARG A 303 13.79 -14.67 14.81
N GLN A 304 14.19 -14.82 16.08
CA GLN A 304 14.75 -13.73 16.89
C GLN A 304 16.01 -13.14 16.22
N ALA A 305 16.93 -14.00 15.76
CA ALA A 305 18.14 -13.57 15.08
C ALA A 305 17.83 -12.81 13.77
N SER A 306 16.88 -13.32 12.98
CA SER A 306 16.42 -12.68 11.74
C SER A 306 15.80 -11.31 11.98
N LEU A 307 14.98 -11.15 13.02
CA LEU A 307 14.37 -9.87 13.36
C LEU A 307 15.38 -8.88 13.94
N ALA A 308 16.30 -9.35 14.78
CA ALA A 308 17.35 -8.53 15.35
C ALA A 308 18.26 -7.94 14.25
N ILE A 309 18.65 -8.76 13.27
CA ILE A 309 19.48 -8.29 12.15
C ILE A 309 18.72 -7.35 11.21
N GLU A 310 17.42 -7.57 10.99
CA GLU A 310 16.58 -6.70 10.17
C GLU A 310 16.39 -5.32 10.81
N LEU A 311 16.13 -5.27 12.12
CA LEU A 311 16.06 -4.01 12.86
C LEU A 311 17.42 -3.32 12.91
N PHE A 312 18.51 -4.06 13.13
CA PHE A 312 19.87 -3.52 13.07
C PHE A 312 20.18 -2.90 11.70
N HIS A 313 19.84 -3.58 10.60
CA HIS A 313 20.00 -3.04 9.26
C HIS A 313 19.22 -1.73 9.10
N THR A 314 17.97 -1.71 9.55
CA THR A 314 17.13 -0.52 9.47
C THR A 314 17.77 0.65 10.24
N MET A 315 18.30 0.41 11.43
CA MET A 315 19.03 1.43 12.20
C MET A 315 20.32 1.88 11.51
N LEU A 316 21.08 0.98 10.90
CA LEU A 316 22.28 1.35 10.14
C LEU A 316 21.97 2.22 8.92
N ALA A 317 20.83 2.00 8.27
CA ALA A 317 20.43 2.73 7.07
C ALA A 317 19.81 4.10 7.38
N HIS A 318 19.12 4.20 8.53
CA HIS A 318 18.19 5.30 8.79
C HIS A 318 18.38 5.99 10.14
N GLY A 319 19.10 5.37 11.08
CA GLY A 319 19.28 5.87 12.43
C GLY A 319 20.45 6.84 12.56
N ASP A 320 20.36 7.74 13.54
CA ASP A 320 21.46 8.60 13.93
C ASP A 320 22.38 7.92 14.95
N LEU A 321 23.46 7.31 14.47
CA LEU A 321 24.47 6.66 15.32
C LEU A 321 25.32 7.64 16.14
N ARG A 322 25.16 8.96 15.98
CA ARG A 322 25.78 9.95 16.88
C ARG A 322 25.12 9.94 18.26
N ASP A 323 23.90 9.44 18.37
CA ASP A 323 23.21 9.19 19.63
C ASP A 323 23.75 7.89 20.27
N ASP A 324 24.33 8.02 21.46
CA ASP A 324 24.90 6.92 22.24
C ASP A 324 23.87 5.82 22.55
N ALA A 325 22.61 6.18 22.80
CA ALA A 325 21.54 5.22 23.06
C ALA A 325 21.25 4.40 21.81
N MET A 326 21.23 5.05 20.64
CA MET A 326 20.99 4.39 19.36
C MET A 326 22.17 3.49 18.97
N ALA A 327 23.41 3.96 19.12
CA ALA A 327 24.61 3.17 18.88
C ALA A 327 24.68 1.94 19.81
N THR A 328 24.30 2.11 21.08
CA THR A 328 24.23 1.01 22.06
C THR A 328 23.17 -0.01 21.69
N LEU A 329 21.97 0.44 21.30
CA LEU A 329 20.91 -0.45 20.83
C LEU A 329 21.33 -1.22 19.57
N ALA A 330 21.98 -0.55 18.61
CA ALA A 330 22.49 -1.20 17.39
C ALA A 330 23.48 -2.33 17.74
N LEU A 331 24.42 -2.08 18.65
CA LEU A 331 25.34 -3.11 19.11
C LEU A 331 24.63 -4.27 19.84
N ASN A 332 23.63 -3.96 20.66
CA ASN A 332 22.84 -4.99 21.35
C ASN A 332 22.09 -5.89 20.37
N LEU A 333 21.51 -5.32 19.30
CA LEU A 333 20.84 -6.08 18.25
C LEU A 333 21.82 -6.95 17.45
N TRP A 334 23.01 -6.42 17.16
CA TRP A 334 24.09 -7.20 16.52
C TRP A 334 24.48 -8.42 17.36
N ASN A 335 24.61 -8.25 18.67
CA ASN A 335 24.92 -9.35 19.58
C ASN A 335 23.76 -10.33 19.72
N LEU A 336 22.51 -9.82 19.78
CA LEU A 336 21.31 -10.63 19.83
C LEU A 336 21.17 -11.52 18.58
N ALA A 337 21.51 -11.00 17.40
CA ALA A 337 21.47 -11.74 16.15
C ALA A 337 22.44 -12.93 16.11
N GLN A 338 23.54 -12.87 16.87
CA GLN A 338 24.54 -13.95 16.95
C GLN A 338 24.28 -14.92 18.10
N LYS A 339 23.44 -14.51 19.07
CA LYS A 339 23.10 -15.33 20.21
C LYS A 339 22.58 -16.70 19.74
N ASN A 340 22.98 -17.74 20.46
CA ASN A 340 22.62 -19.14 20.15
C ASN A 340 23.09 -19.64 18.76
N GLY A 341 24.06 -18.96 18.12
CA GLY A 341 24.68 -19.42 16.87
C GLY A 341 23.81 -19.36 15.62
N GLN A 342 22.67 -18.63 15.69
CA GLN A 342 21.66 -18.58 14.63
C GLN A 342 21.89 -17.47 13.59
N GLY A 343 22.87 -16.60 13.80
CA GLY A 343 23.18 -15.50 12.88
C GLY A 343 23.66 -16.00 11.52
N ASP A 344 23.15 -15.42 10.43
CA ASP A 344 23.66 -15.68 9.08
C ASP A 344 25.07 -15.07 8.95
N THR A 345 26.09 -15.90 9.12
CA THR A 345 27.49 -15.50 9.10
C THR A 345 27.88 -14.77 7.81
N LYS A 346 27.30 -15.14 6.66
CA LYS A 346 27.60 -14.49 5.37
C LYS A 346 27.02 -13.07 5.32
N LEU A 347 25.77 -12.92 5.74
CA LEU A 347 25.12 -11.62 5.81
C LEU A 347 25.83 -10.71 6.81
N MET A 348 26.12 -11.21 8.01
CA MET A 348 26.79 -10.45 9.05
C MET A 348 28.20 -10.01 8.62
N ALA A 349 29.00 -10.89 8.03
CA ALA A 349 30.31 -10.51 7.50
C ALA A 349 30.21 -9.37 6.47
N ARG A 350 29.22 -9.41 5.57
CA ARG A 350 28.99 -8.32 4.59
C ARG A 350 28.58 -7.02 5.27
N ILE A 351 27.72 -7.07 6.28
CA ILE A 351 27.32 -5.88 7.03
C ILE A 351 28.53 -5.29 7.76
N LEU A 352 29.36 -6.10 8.40
CA LEU A 352 30.57 -5.61 9.07
C LEU A 352 31.54 -4.92 8.08
N VAL A 353 31.71 -5.47 6.88
CA VAL A 353 32.50 -4.82 5.82
C VAL A 353 31.88 -3.48 5.41
N TYR A 354 30.55 -3.42 5.25
CA TYR A 354 29.83 -2.19 4.95
C TYR A 354 30.06 -1.11 6.02
N VAL A 355 29.89 -1.45 7.30
CA VAL A 355 30.08 -0.50 8.43
C VAL A 355 31.54 -0.04 8.50
N LYS A 356 32.52 -0.93 8.30
CA LYS A 356 33.95 -0.56 8.24
C LYS A 356 34.27 0.39 7.09
N ASN A 357 33.64 0.20 5.93
CA ASN A 357 33.84 1.08 4.79
C ASN A 357 33.19 2.46 5.02
N HIS A 358 31.99 2.51 5.61
CA HIS A 358 31.35 3.76 6.02
C HIS A 358 32.11 4.47 7.14
N GLY A 359 32.76 3.73 8.04
CA GLY A 359 33.62 4.31 9.06
C GLY A 359 34.81 5.11 8.51
N LYS A 360 35.23 4.85 7.27
CA LYS A 360 36.34 5.54 6.59
C LYS A 360 35.91 6.80 5.84
N THR A 361 34.60 7.05 5.67
CA THR A 361 34.12 8.24 4.97
C THR A 361 34.11 9.46 5.89
N PHE A 362 34.03 10.66 5.32
CA PHE A 362 33.86 11.89 6.08
C PHE A 362 32.58 11.83 6.94
N GLY A 363 32.67 12.13 8.24
CA GLY A 363 31.57 11.96 9.20
C GLY A 363 31.35 10.52 9.71
N GLY A 364 32.16 9.55 9.28
CA GLY A 364 32.00 8.12 9.60
C GLY A 364 32.44 7.69 11.00
N LYS A 365 32.89 8.60 11.87
CA LYS A 365 33.40 8.25 13.21
C LYS A 365 32.45 7.34 14.02
N PRO A 366 31.13 7.62 14.11
CA PRO A 366 30.21 6.73 14.82
C PRO A 366 30.16 5.30 14.25
N TYR A 367 30.28 5.16 12.93
CA TYR A 367 30.35 3.85 12.27
C TYR A 367 31.67 3.13 12.55
N ALA A 368 32.80 3.87 12.60
CA ALA A 368 34.09 3.30 12.96
C ALA A 368 34.09 2.78 14.41
N ASP A 369 33.54 3.57 15.34
CA ASP A 369 33.40 3.22 16.74
C ASP A 369 32.49 1.99 16.92
N LEU A 370 31.35 1.94 16.22
CA LEU A 370 30.48 0.76 16.20
C LEU A 370 31.21 -0.47 15.63
N ALA A 371 31.89 -0.34 14.49
CA ALA A 371 32.60 -1.45 13.83
C ALA A 371 33.70 -2.05 14.71
N SER A 372 34.34 -1.24 15.57
CA SER A 372 35.38 -1.72 16.50
C SER A 372 34.83 -2.70 17.55
N ARG A 373 33.53 -2.59 17.86
CA ARG A 373 32.82 -3.39 18.89
C ARG A 373 32.01 -4.54 18.28
N MET A 374 31.84 -4.56 16.95
CA MET A 374 31.13 -5.61 16.23
C MET A 374 32.02 -6.84 16.04
N HIS A 375 32.12 -7.68 17.07
CA HIS A 375 32.79 -8.97 16.97
C HIS A 375 31.89 -10.01 16.29
N LEU A 376 32.47 -10.86 15.44
CA LEU A 376 31.80 -12.02 14.86
C LEU A 376 32.08 -13.24 15.75
N GLN A 377 31.02 -13.95 16.15
CA GLN A 377 31.17 -15.23 16.84
C GLN A 377 31.60 -16.30 15.82
N THR A 378 32.80 -16.85 15.99
CA THR A 378 33.22 -18.07 15.31
C THR A 378 32.39 -19.24 15.84
N ARG A 379 31.71 -19.98 14.95
CA ARG A 379 31.06 -21.25 15.29
C ARG A 379 32.10 -22.19 15.88
N THR A 380 32.00 -22.49 17.17
CA THR A 380 32.58 -23.68 17.80
C THR A 380 31.66 -24.87 17.60
#